data_AF-A0A2R4ME94-F1
#
_entry.id   AF-A0A2R4ME94-F1
#
_cell.length_a   1.000
_cell.length_b   1.000
_cell.length_c   1.000
_cell.angle_alpha   90.00
_cell.angle_beta   90.00
_cell.angle_gamma   90.00
#
_symmetry.space_group_name_H-M   'P 1'
#
loop_
_entity.id
_entity.type
_entity.pdbx_description
1 polymer ?
#
loop_
_entity_poly.entity_id
_entity_poly.type
_entity_poly.pdbx_seq_one_letter_code
_entity_poly.pdbx_strand_id
1 'polypeptide(L)' 'MSKKPDFEAFAKDVMEAWPQGDIEGFELQEKAIKHGMIVEIEGGYDPEKHDDDFGGAEPGDTWYQVNFKRP' A
#
# COMPACT_ATOMS: atom_id res chain seq x y z
N MET A 1 3.00 -8.25 14.56
CA MET A 1 4.24 -8.40 13.76
C MET A 1 3.90 -8.08 12.32
N SER A 2 4.52 -7.05 11.73
CA SER A 2 4.28 -6.69 10.32
C SER A 2 4.66 -7.87 9.40
N LYS A 3 3.77 -8.23 8.47
CA LYS A 3 4.01 -9.32 7.50
C LYS A 3 5.19 -8.92 6.61
N LYS A 4 6.23 -9.75 6.51
CA LYS A 4 7.35 -9.45 5.61
C LYS A 4 6.84 -9.35 4.16
N PRO A 5 7.38 -8.40 3.36
CA PRO A 5 7.04 -8.29 1.94
C PRO A 5 7.32 -9.59 1.18
N ASP A 6 6.34 -10.11 0.46
CA ASP A 6 6.48 -11.21 -0.50
C ASP A 6 6.29 -10.71 -1.93
N PHE A 7 7.40 -10.34 -2.58
CA PHE A 7 7.38 -9.74 -3.91
C PHE A 7 6.94 -10.72 -5.00
N GLU A 8 7.28 -12.00 -4.88
CA GLU A 8 6.92 -13.00 -5.88
C GLU A 8 5.42 -13.31 -5.81
N ALA A 9 4.88 -13.48 -4.60
CA ALA A 9 3.43 -13.68 -4.42
C ALA A 9 2.64 -12.45 -4.84
N PHE A 10 3.11 -11.24 -4.52
CA PHE A 10 2.50 -9.99 -4.99
C PHE A 10 2.47 -9.91 -6.52
N ALA A 11 3.60 -10.14 -7.18
CA ALA A 11 3.69 -10.08 -8.64
C ALA A 11 2.77 -11.11 -9.31
N LYS A 12 2.71 -12.35 -8.80
CA LYS A 12 1.79 -13.36 -9.33
C LYS A 12 0.32 -12.93 -9.21
N ASP A 13 -0.08 -12.40 -8.05
CA ASP A 13 -1.46 -11.96 -7.79
C ASP A 13 -1.87 -10.75 -8.65
N VAL A 14 -0.91 -9.86 -8.95
CA VAL A 14 -1.12 -8.77 -9.92
C VAL A 14 -1.28 -9.32 -11.34
N MET A 15 -0.38 -10.21 -11.77
CA MET A 15 -0.41 -10.77 -13.12
C MET A 15 -1.64 -11.66 -13.38
N GLU A 16 -2.12 -12.38 -12.36
CA GLU A 16 -3.36 -13.17 -12.42
C GLU A 16 -4.61 -12.30 -12.55
N ALA A 17 -4.58 -11.08 -11.99
CA ALA A 17 -5.64 -10.09 -12.19
C ALA A 17 -5.53 -9.38 -13.55
N TRP A 18 -4.38 -9.46 -14.21
CA TRP A 18 -4.05 -8.79 -15.48
C TRP A 18 -3.98 -9.71 -16.73
N PRO A 19 -4.89 -10.66 -16.97
CA PRO A 19 -4.98 -11.30 -18.29
C PRO A 19 -6.04 -10.68 -19.21
N GLN A 20 -7.01 -9.89 -18.71
CA GLN A 20 -8.14 -9.38 -19.51
C GLN A 20 -8.57 -7.92 -19.25
N GLY A 21 -7.73 -7.09 -18.62
CA GLY A 21 -8.05 -5.68 -18.36
C GLY A 21 -6.97 -4.98 -17.55
N ASP A 22 -7.25 -3.74 -17.15
CA ASP A 22 -6.42 -2.99 -16.20
C ASP A 22 -6.78 -3.39 -14.76
N ILE A 23 -5.83 -3.22 -13.84
CA ILE A 23 -6.06 -3.34 -12.40
C ILE A 23 -6.42 -1.96 -11.84
N GLU A 24 -7.52 -1.88 -11.08
CA GLU A 24 -7.91 -0.64 -10.44
C GLU A 24 -6.97 -0.30 -9.27
N GLY A 25 -6.78 1.00 -9.01
CA GLY A 25 -5.84 1.46 -7.98
C GLY A 25 -6.16 0.90 -6.58
N PHE A 26 -7.44 0.78 -6.25
CA PHE A 26 -7.90 0.19 -5.00
C PHE A 26 -7.54 -1.30 -4.89
N GLU A 27 -7.73 -2.08 -5.96
CA GLU A 27 -7.40 -3.51 -5.97
C GLU A 27 -5.89 -3.74 -5.85
N LEU A 28 -5.09 -2.89 -6.51
CA LEU A 28 -3.64 -2.92 -6.38
C LEU A 28 -3.19 -2.65 -4.94
N GLN A 29 -3.84 -1.69 -4.26
CA GLN A 29 -3.57 -1.36 -2.86
C GLN A 29 -3.94 -2.52 -1.93
N GLU A 30 -5.10 -3.16 -2.11
CA GLU A 30 -5.49 -4.33 -1.31
C GLU A 30 -4.51 -5.49 -1.49
N LYS A 31 -4.08 -5.77 -2.73
CA LYS A 31 -3.05 -6.78 -3.00
C LYS A 31 -1.72 -6.41 -2.35
N ALA A 32 -1.33 -5.14 -2.36
CA ALA A 32 -0.12 -4.66 -1.72
C ALA A 32 -0.16 -4.87 -0.19
N ILE A 33 -1.31 -4.61 0.46
CA ILE A 33 -1.52 -4.91 1.89
C ILE A 33 -1.46 -6.41 2.14
N LYS A 34 -2.19 -7.21 1.35
CA LYS A 34 -2.25 -8.68 1.46
C LYS A 34 -0.86 -9.32 1.44
N HIS A 35 0.04 -8.82 0.61
CA HIS A 35 1.39 -9.36 0.45
C HIS A 35 2.46 -8.61 1.25
N GLY A 36 2.05 -7.68 2.13
CA GLY A 36 2.94 -6.96 3.04
C GLY A 36 3.87 -5.96 2.36
N MET A 37 3.53 -5.49 1.15
CA MET A 37 4.26 -4.44 0.44
C MET A 37 4.10 -3.10 1.14
N ILE A 38 2.86 -2.79 1.54
CA ILE A 38 2.51 -1.63 2.35
C ILE A 38 1.81 -2.10 3.63
N VAL A 39 1.87 -1.26 4.65
CA VAL A 39 1.19 -1.48 5.94
C VAL A 39 0.54 -0.19 6.39
N GLU A 40 -0.61 -0.32 7.02
CA GLU A 40 -1.28 0.80 7.66
C GLU A 40 -0.43 1.32 8.83
N ILE A 41 -0.37 2.64 8.97
CA ILE A 41 0.31 3.32 10.07
C ILE A 41 -0.68 3.50 11.21
N GLU A 42 -0.31 3.04 12.40
CA GLU A 42 -1.10 3.27 13.61
C GLU A 42 -1.25 4.78 13.86
N GLY A 43 -2.49 5.24 14.03
CA GLY A 43 -2.80 6.66 14.21
C GLY A 43 -3.01 7.44 12.91
N GLY A 44 -2.82 6.82 11.74
CA GLY A 44 -3.16 7.41 10.45
C GLY A 44 -2.26 8.56 10.00
N TYR A 45 -2.82 9.48 9.22
CA TYR A 45 -2.14 10.64 8.69
C TYR A 45 -1.77 11.61 9.82
N ASP A 46 -0.54 12.11 9.79
CA ASP A 46 0.02 13.04 10.75
C ASP A 46 0.74 14.13 9.94
N PRO A 47 0.21 15.38 9.90
CA PRO A 47 0.76 16.44 9.07
C PRO A 47 2.15 16.91 9.52
N GLU A 48 2.63 16.51 10.70
CA GLU A 48 4.00 16.77 11.14
C GLU A 48 4.99 15.73 10.60
N LYS A 49 4.50 14.57 10.14
CA LYS A 49 5.32 13.42 9.73
C LYS A 49 5.13 12.99 8.29
N HIS A 50 3.98 13.28 7.69
CA HIS A 50 3.58 12.81 6.39
C HIS A 50 3.37 14.01 5.45
N ASP A 51 3.82 13.85 4.21
CA ASP A 51 3.57 14.82 3.15
C ASP A 51 2.34 14.36 2.37
N ASP A 52 1.33 15.23 2.28
CA ASP A 52 0.12 15.00 1.50
C ASP A 52 0.13 15.90 0.26
N ASP A 53 0.77 15.40 -0.79
CA ASP A 53 0.94 16.09 -2.06
C ASP A 53 -0.39 16.55 -2.70
N PHE A 54 -1.51 15.91 -2.34
CA PHE A 54 -2.82 16.18 -2.92
C PHE A 54 -3.73 17.02 -2.01
N GLY A 55 -3.32 17.26 -0.75
CA GLY A 55 -4.02 18.12 0.21
C GLY A 55 -5.42 17.63 0.61
N GLY A 56 -5.67 16.32 0.50
CA GLY A 56 -6.96 15.68 0.78
C GLY A 56 -7.04 14.98 2.14
N ALA A 57 -5.93 14.87 2.88
CA ALA A 57 -5.86 14.12 4.12
C ALA A 57 -6.13 15.01 5.36
N GLU A 58 -6.97 14.51 6.25
CA GLU A 58 -7.20 15.06 7.59
C GLU A 58 -6.41 14.26 8.65
N PRO A 59 -5.96 14.89 9.75
CA PRO A 59 -5.25 14.18 10.82
C PRO A 59 -6.05 12.97 11.34
N GLY A 60 -5.42 11.80 11.31
CA GLY A 60 -6.04 10.52 11.70
C GLY A 60 -6.64 9.71 10.55
N ASP A 61 -6.67 10.25 9.32
CA ASP A 61 -7.09 9.49 8.14
C ASP A 61 -6.23 8.24 7.94
N THR A 62 -6.80 7.18 7.38
CA THR A 62 -6.04 5.96 7.10
C THR A 62 -4.82 6.27 6.23
N TRP A 63 -3.64 5.87 6.71
CA TRP A 63 -2.37 6.15 6.03
C TRP A 63 -1.52 4.89 5.94
N TYR A 64 -0.70 4.79 4.89
CA TYR A 64 0.10 3.61 4.61
C TYR A 64 1.57 3.96 4.39
N GLN A 65 2.46 3.04 4.74
CA GLN A 65 3.88 3.12 4.43
C GLN A 65 4.38 1.85 3.76
N VAL A 66 5.46 1.99 2.98
CA VAL A 66 6.17 0.82 2.43
C VAL A 66 6.85 0.04 3.54
N ASN A 67 6.79 -1.28 3.44
CA ASN A 67 7.34 -2.20 4.45
C ASN A 67 8.62 -2.91 3.96
N PHE A 68 9.27 -2.33 2.96
CA PHE A 68 10.55 -2.74 2.40
C PHE A 68 11.48 -1.54 2.25
N LYS A 69 12.78 -1.79 2.21
CA LYS A 69 13.76 -0.76 1.87
C LYS A 69 13.71 -0.52 0.37
N ARG A 70 13.50 0.73 -0.04
CA ARG A 70 13.70 1.13 -1.43
C ARG A 70 15.21 1.06 -1.74
N PRO A 71 15.60 0.57 -2.93
CA PRO A 71 17.00 0.56 -3.35
C PRO A 71 17.59 1.97 -3.42
#